data_AF-A0A9D2LWF9-F1
#
_entry.id   AF-A0A9D2LWF9-F1
#
_cell.length_a   1.000
_cell.length_b   1.000
_cell.length_c   1.000
_cell.angle_alpha   90.00
_cell.angle_beta   90.00
_cell.angle_gamma   90.00
#
_symmetry.space_group_name_H-M   'P 1'
#
loop_
_entity.id
_entity.type
_entity.pdbx_description
1 polymer ?
#
loop_
_entity_poly.entity_id
_entity_poly.type
_entity_poly.pdbx_seq_one_letter_code
_entity_poly.pdbx_strand_id
1 'polypeptide(L)'
;CKIAEDIIGKAGSGNQNDSTGQMWDEINKESYITPKAHEYAMEKVYRDFCQGWQGLEYKLNSVGSSRGDYPFVTVTFGLGIARFEKMASLTALRVHAGGQGREGHKVPTLFPKYVFLYDKNLHGKGCVNEDLFREGIKCSAKTMYPDWLSLTGEGYVPEMYKKYGRVVSPMGCRAFLSPWYERGGMEPAHEQDKPIFVGRFNLGAISLNLPMILAKAQAENKDFHEVLDYYLNMIRDIHRNTIEYLGKMRAGSNPLAYCEGGFLGGNLGPDEPIRPLLDAATVSFGITALNELQELYNGKSIAEDGQFALDTLKYINAKIAEFKRQDGILYAIYGTPAETLCSLQVKQFRKIYGIIEGVSDRPYVSNSFHCHVTEPISPIRKQDLERRFWDYCNGGKIQYVRYPLGYNIAAVETLVNRAMEIGFYEGVNLDLCYCMDCGYQQVDMDETCPVCSSNRLIKVDRMNGYLGYTRIGAKSNSRYNEGKLAEIADRVSM
;
A
#
# COMPACT_ATOMS: atom_id res chain seq x y z
N CYS A 1 12.10 -24.38 -20.91
CA CYS A 1 12.14 -24.66 -19.45
C CYS A 1 11.08 -25.73 -19.12
N LYS A 2 11.23 -26.53 -18.05
CA LYS A 2 10.30 -27.65 -17.73
C LYS A 2 8.93 -27.22 -17.16
N ILE A 3 8.36 -26.12 -17.68
CA ILE A 3 7.14 -25.46 -17.20
C ILE A 3 6.33 -24.86 -18.39
N ALA A 4 6.56 -25.34 -19.62
CA ALA A 4 5.85 -24.85 -20.81
C ALA A 4 4.53 -25.60 -21.10
N GLU A 5 4.40 -26.82 -20.60
CA GLU A 5 3.39 -27.79 -21.05
C GLU A 5 1.98 -27.53 -20.45
N ASP A 6 1.89 -26.98 -19.22
CA ASP A 6 0.63 -26.80 -18.47
C ASP A 6 -0.34 -25.76 -19.05
N ILE A 7 0.04 -24.99 -20.08
CA ILE A 7 -0.69 -23.80 -20.54
C ILE A 7 -1.39 -24.01 -21.90
N ILE A 8 -1.10 -25.09 -22.64
CA ILE A 8 -1.47 -25.22 -24.06
C ILE A 8 -2.57 -26.29 -24.27
N GLY A 9 -3.83 -25.86 -24.17
CA GLY A 9 -5.01 -26.68 -24.52
C GLY A 9 -5.18 -26.93 -26.02
N LYS A 10 -5.89 -27.99 -26.40
CA LYS A 10 -6.12 -28.42 -27.80
C LYS A 10 -7.50 -28.01 -28.34
N ALA A 11 -7.58 -27.74 -29.64
CA ALA A 11 -8.82 -27.54 -30.41
C ALA A 11 -8.81 -28.36 -31.74
N GLY A 12 -9.95 -28.44 -32.42
CA GLY A 12 -10.22 -29.37 -33.54
C GLY A 12 -10.24 -28.75 -34.95
N SER A 13 -10.67 -29.53 -35.95
CA SER A 13 -10.41 -29.33 -37.39
C SER A 13 -11.61 -28.87 -38.25
N GLY A 14 -11.33 -28.19 -39.37
CA GLY A 14 -12.30 -27.78 -40.41
C GLY A 14 -11.63 -27.26 -41.71
N ASN A 15 -12.38 -27.18 -42.82
CA ASN A 15 -11.94 -27.00 -44.23
C ASN A 15 -13.07 -26.30 -45.03
N GLN A 16 -13.00 -25.72 -46.25
CA GLN A 16 -11.98 -25.44 -47.32
C GLN A 16 -12.71 -24.60 -48.43
N ASN A 17 -12.16 -23.98 -49.49
CA ASN A 17 -10.83 -23.45 -49.91
C ASN A 17 -11.07 -22.61 -51.22
N ASP A 18 -10.33 -21.53 -51.51
CA ASP A 18 -10.30 -20.90 -52.87
C ASP A 18 -8.98 -20.18 -53.20
N SER A 19 -8.61 -20.04 -54.49
CA SER A 19 -7.21 -20.19 -54.94
C SER A 19 -6.35 -18.94 -55.18
N THR A 20 -6.81 -17.72 -54.83
CA THR A 20 -5.92 -16.53 -54.71
C THR A 20 -6.13 -15.74 -53.43
N GLY A 21 -7.28 -15.88 -52.76
CA GLY A 21 -7.35 -15.66 -51.31
C GLY A 21 -6.38 -16.60 -50.59
N GLN A 22 -6.25 -17.84 -51.08
CA GLN A 22 -5.37 -18.91 -50.58
C GLN A 22 -4.01 -18.47 -50.04
N MET A 23 -3.26 -17.56 -50.65
CA MET A 23 -1.93 -17.21 -50.12
C MET A 23 -2.00 -16.44 -48.79
N TRP A 24 -3.06 -15.64 -48.58
CA TRP A 24 -3.33 -15.00 -47.28
C TRP A 24 -4.22 -15.87 -46.39
N ASP A 25 -5.14 -16.65 -46.96
CA ASP A 25 -5.98 -17.59 -46.22
C ASP A 25 -5.19 -18.81 -45.72
N GLU A 26 -4.04 -19.15 -46.30
CA GLU A 26 -3.09 -20.13 -45.75
C GLU A 26 -2.26 -19.54 -44.61
N ILE A 27 -1.90 -18.26 -44.68
CA ILE A 27 -1.29 -17.55 -43.54
C ILE A 27 -2.30 -17.39 -42.39
N ASN A 28 -3.58 -17.20 -42.68
CA ASN A 28 -4.66 -17.07 -41.69
C ASN A 28 -5.26 -18.40 -41.21
N LYS A 29 -4.98 -19.54 -41.87
CA LYS A 29 -5.26 -20.86 -41.31
C LYS A 29 -4.34 -21.09 -40.11
N GLU A 30 -4.94 -21.46 -38.98
CA GLU A 30 -4.24 -21.69 -37.69
C GLU A 30 -3.16 -22.81 -37.73
N SER A 31 -2.98 -23.49 -38.86
CA SER A 31 -2.10 -24.64 -39.07
C SER A 31 -0.62 -24.32 -39.32
N TYR A 32 -0.25 -23.09 -39.71
CA TYR A 32 1.15 -22.77 -40.07
C TYR A 32 2.05 -22.39 -38.90
N ILE A 33 1.49 -21.97 -37.76
CA ILE A 33 2.27 -21.87 -36.52
C ILE A 33 2.45 -23.28 -35.99
N THR A 34 3.54 -23.95 -36.39
CA THR A 34 3.90 -25.24 -35.79
C THR A 34 3.93 -25.12 -34.25
N PRO A 35 3.53 -26.15 -33.48
CA PRO A 35 3.52 -26.05 -32.02
C PRO A 35 4.85 -25.59 -31.41
N LYS A 36 5.98 -25.96 -32.03
CA LYS A 36 7.34 -25.50 -31.68
C LYS A 36 7.56 -24.01 -31.91
N ALA A 37 7.01 -23.44 -32.98
CA ALA A 37 7.08 -21.99 -33.24
C ALA A 37 6.23 -21.22 -32.22
N HIS A 38 5.05 -21.74 -31.86
CA HIS A 38 4.22 -21.16 -30.81
C HIS A 38 4.90 -21.23 -29.45
N GLU A 39 5.43 -22.40 -29.07
CA GLU A 39 6.19 -22.63 -27.84
C GLU A 39 7.41 -21.70 -27.75
N TYR A 40 8.22 -21.61 -28.80
CA TYR A 40 9.38 -20.72 -28.86
C TYR A 40 8.99 -19.24 -28.70
N ALA A 41 7.93 -18.79 -29.38
CA ALA A 41 7.43 -17.42 -29.25
C ALA A 41 6.92 -17.15 -27.83
N MET A 42 6.21 -18.10 -27.22
CA MET A 42 5.72 -17.98 -25.83
C MET A 42 6.85 -18.01 -24.80
N GLU A 43 7.89 -18.85 -24.96
CA GLU A 43 9.10 -18.81 -24.11
C GLU A 43 9.84 -17.48 -24.25
N LYS A 44 9.95 -16.94 -25.48
CA LYS A 44 10.52 -15.61 -25.72
C LYS A 44 9.74 -14.52 -25.02
N VAL A 45 8.41 -14.47 -25.16
CA VAL A 45 7.57 -13.46 -24.50
C VAL A 45 7.65 -13.60 -22.97
N TYR A 46 7.62 -14.82 -22.43
CA TYR A 46 7.79 -15.06 -20.99
C TYR A 46 9.16 -14.56 -20.47
N ARG A 47 10.24 -14.83 -21.22
CA ARG A 47 11.58 -14.31 -20.90
C ARG A 47 11.62 -12.78 -20.96
N ASP A 48 11.02 -12.18 -21.97
CA ASP A 48 11.04 -10.73 -22.16
C ASP A 48 10.23 -10.02 -21.05
N PHE A 49 9.13 -10.61 -20.57
CA PHE A 49 8.43 -10.19 -19.35
C PHE A 49 9.34 -10.29 -18.09
N CYS A 50 10.02 -11.42 -17.88
CA CYS A 50 10.96 -11.57 -16.76
C CYS A 50 12.08 -10.51 -16.79
N GLN A 51 12.65 -10.25 -17.97
CA GLN A 51 13.69 -9.22 -18.14
C GLN A 51 13.13 -7.80 -17.98
N GLY A 52 11.87 -7.56 -18.36
CA GLY A 52 11.14 -6.30 -18.13
C GLY A 52 10.98 -5.99 -16.64
N TRP A 53 10.45 -6.94 -15.85
CA TRP A 53 10.33 -6.78 -14.40
C TRP A 53 11.68 -6.62 -13.70
N GLN A 54 12.68 -7.43 -14.05
CA GLN A 54 14.02 -7.29 -13.50
C GLN A 54 14.61 -5.91 -13.83
N GLY A 55 14.46 -5.44 -15.06
CA GLY A 55 14.90 -4.11 -15.48
C GLY A 55 14.18 -2.97 -14.76
N LEU A 56 12.90 -3.14 -14.42
CA LEU A 56 12.13 -2.17 -13.63
C LEU A 56 12.60 -2.12 -12.18
N GLU A 57 12.74 -3.28 -11.53
CA GLU A 57 13.25 -3.38 -10.15
C GLU A 57 14.65 -2.79 -10.03
N TYR A 58 15.58 -3.14 -10.92
CA TYR A 58 16.91 -2.56 -10.92
C TYR A 58 16.87 -1.04 -11.08
N LYS A 59 16.08 -0.49 -12.00
CA LYS A 59 15.99 0.97 -12.21
C LYS A 59 15.44 1.69 -10.97
N LEU A 60 14.34 1.20 -10.40
CA LEU A 60 13.71 1.81 -9.21
C LEU A 60 14.57 1.76 -7.95
N ASN A 61 15.59 0.88 -7.89
CA ASN A 61 16.52 0.76 -6.76
C ASN A 61 17.97 1.17 -7.14
N SER A 62 18.16 1.93 -8.23
CA SER A 62 19.48 2.46 -8.63
C SER A 62 19.44 3.86 -9.26
N VAL A 63 18.34 4.23 -9.93
CA VAL A 63 18.11 5.58 -10.44
C VAL A 63 17.44 6.42 -9.35
N GLY A 64 18.18 7.35 -8.76
CA GLY A 64 17.64 8.27 -7.77
C GLY A 64 16.64 9.27 -8.38
N SER A 65 15.66 9.66 -7.58
CA SER A 65 14.82 10.84 -7.86
C SER A 65 15.64 12.13 -7.78
N SER A 66 15.04 13.27 -8.15
CA SER A 66 15.64 14.61 -7.99
C SER A 66 15.99 14.99 -6.54
N ARG A 67 15.51 14.21 -5.55
CA ARG A 67 15.85 14.34 -4.12
C ARG A 67 17.03 13.47 -3.68
N GLY A 68 17.63 12.68 -4.59
CA GLY A 68 18.73 11.76 -4.30
C GLY A 68 18.32 10.42 -3.67
N ASP A 69 17.03 10.15 -3.50
CA ASP A 69 16.49 8.92 -2.91
C ASP A 69 15.62 8.13 -3.90
N TYR A 70 15.31 6.87 -3.61
CA TYR A 70 14.61 5.97 -4.52
C TYR A 70 13.19 6.47 -4.88
N PRO A 71 12.75 6.34 -6.15
CA PRO A 71 11.39 6.65 -6.54
C PRO A 71 10.39 5.70 -5.86
N PHE A 72 9.55 6.24 -4.96
CA PHE A 72 8.45 5.48 -4.37
C PHE A 72 7.40 5.16 -5.44
N VAL A 73 7.38 3.90 -5.90
CA VAL A 73 6.44 3.41 -6.90
C VAL A 73 5.68 2.21 -6.34
N THR A 74 4.36 2.17 -6.57
CA THR A 74 3.47 1.06 -6.20
C THR A 74 2.83 0.49 -7.46
N VAL A 75 2.73 -0.84 -7.56
CA VAL A 75 2.18 -1.58 -8.70
C VAL A 75 1.05 -2.48 -8.20
N THR A 76 -0.15 -2.32 -8.77
CA THR A 76 -1.35 -3.12 -8.43
C THR A 76 -1.70 -4.10 -9.55
N PHE A 77 -1.89 -5.39 -9.26
CA PHE A 77 -2.14 -6.44 -10.24
C PHE A 77 -2.93 -7.62 -9.63
N GLY A 78 -3.34 -8.61 -10.44
CA GLY A 78 -4.02 -9.83 -9.98
C GLY A 78 -5.27 -10.19 -10.79
N LEU A 79 -6.06 -9.18 -11.19
CA LEU A 79 -7.35 -9.38 -11.88
C LEU A 79 -7.24 -9.83 -13.35
N GLY A 80 -6.04 -9.86 -13.92
CA GLY A 80 -5.80 -10.22 -15.31
C GLY A 80 -6.05 -11.71 -15.57
N ILE A 81 -6.92 -12.02 -16.54
CA ILE A 81 -7.32 -13.39 -16.89
C ILE A 81 -6.74 -13.78 -18.25
N ALA A 82 -6.59 -12.82 -19.17
CA ALA A 82 -6.03 -13.08 -20.49
C ALA A 82 -4.53 -13.46 -20.37
N ARG A 83 -4.08 -14.31 -21.30
CA ARG A 83 -2.77 -14.99 -21.27
C ARG A 83 -1.60 -14.07 -20.86
N PHE A 84 -1.53 -12.86 -21.44
CA PHE A 84 -0.43 -11.93 -21.19
C PHE A 84 -0.59 -11.11 -19.90
N GLU A 85 -1.81 -10.81 -19.45
CA GLU A 85 -2.07 -10.13 -18.18
C GLU A 85 -1.68 -11.03 -16.99
N LYS A 86 -2.07 -12.30 -17.08
CA LYS A 86 -1.72 -13.34 -16.11
C LYS A 86 -0.22 -13.65 -16.15
N MET A 87 0.39 -13.69 -17.34
CA MET A 87 1.85 -13.84 -17.49
C MET A 87 2.60 -12.65 -16.88
N ALA A 88 2.16 -11.40 -17.10
CA ALA A 88 2.75 -10.22 -16.48
C ALA A 88 2.70 -10.31 -14.94
N SER A 89 1.55 -10.74 -14.39
CA SER A 89 1.33 -10.92 -12.95
C SER A 89 2.21 -12.03 -12.35
N LEU A 90 2.27 -13.20 -12.99
CA LEU A 90 3.11 -14.32 -12.55
C LEU A 90 4.61 -14.00 -12.64
N THR A 91 5.05 -13.29 -13.68
CA THR A 91 6.46 -12.92 -13.85
C THR A 91 6.91 -11.85 -12.87
N ALA A 92 6.06 -10.88 -12.51
CA ALA A 92 6.34 -9.93 -11.45
C ALA A 92 6.68 -10.64 -10.13
N LEU A 93 5.78 -11.52 -9.68
CA LEU A 93 5.93 -12.30 -8.46
C LEU A 93 7.19 -13.19 -8.48
N ARG A 94 7.43 -13.88 -9.60
CA ARG A 94 8.59 -14.78 -9.74
C ARG A 94 9.93 -14.05 -9.78
N VAL A 95 9.98 -12.88 -10.41
CA VAL A 95 11.20 -12.05 -10.45
C VAL A 95 11.47 -11.48 -9.06
N HIS A 96 10.46 -10.93 -8.39
CA HIS A 96 10.60 -10.37 -7.05
C HIS A 96 11.01 -11.43 -6.01
N ALA A 97 10.29 -12.57 -5.98
CA ALA A 97 10.64 -13.73 -5.15
C ALA A 97 12.01 -14.34 -5.53
N GLY A 98 12.48 -14.12 -6.76
CA GLY A 98 13.83 -14.48 -7.19
C GLY A 98 14.92 -13.63 -6.54
N GLY A 99 14.63 -12.36 -6.25
CA GLY A 99 15.58 -11.36 -5.75
C GLY A 99 16.60 -10.89 -6.79
N GLN A 100 17.24 -9.77 -6.49
CA GLN A 100 18.27 -9.14 -7.32
C GLN A 100 19.64 -9.17 -6.63
N GLY A 101 20.71 -8.97 -7.40
CA GLY A 101 22.09 -9.14 -6.95
C GLY A 101 22.78 -10.39 -7.55
N ARG A 102 23.96 -10.71 -7.02
CA ARG A 102 24.78 -11.84 -7.46
C ARG A 102 24.07 -13.16 -7.16
N GLU A 103 24.24 -14.17 -8.02
CA GLU A 103 23.82 -15.54 -7.73
C GLU A 103 24.45 -16.05 -6.42
N GLY A 104 23.65 -16.70 -5.57
CA GLY A 104 23.97 -17.02 -4.18
C GLY A 104 23.64 -15.89 -3.18
N HIS A 105 23.81 -14.62 -3.57
CA HIS A 105 23.67 -13.44 -2.69
C HIS A 105 22.50 -12.53 -3.11
N LYS A 106 21.38 -13.13 -3.50
CA LYS A 106 20.20 -12.39 -3.97
C LYS A 106 19.31 -11.93 -2.81
N VAL A 107 18.84 -10.69 -2.90
CA VAL A 107 17.98 -10.03 -1.90
C VAL A 107 16.74 -9.43 -2.58
N PRO A 108 15.58 -9.36 -1.90
CA PRO A 108 14.41 -8.66 -2.44
C PRO A 108 14.67 -7.16 -2.53
N THR A 109 14.10 -6.50 -3.54
CA THR A 109 14.18 -5.05 -3.71
C THR A 109 13.15 -4.31 -2.86
N LEU A 110 13.38 -3.01 -2.60
CA LEU A 110 12.46 -2.19 -1.82
C LEU A 110 11.30 -1.66 -2.68
N PHE A 111 11.58 -1.43 -3.97
CA PHE A 111 10.62 -0.96 -4.96
C PHE A 111 10.62 -1.83 -6.25
N PRO A 112 9.51 -1.85 -7.01
CA PRO A 112 8.23 -1.24 -6.69
C PRO A 112 7.56 -1.97 -5.52
N LYS A 113 6.74 -1.26 -4.76
CA LYS A 113 5.82 -1.88 -3.81
C LYS A 113 4.77 -2.66 -4.60
N TYR A 114 4.70 -3.97 -4.40
CA TYR A 114 3.70 -4.81 -5.06
C TYR A 114 2.42 -4.93 -4.21
N VAL A 115 1.26 -4.82 -4.86
CA VAL A 115 -0.06 -4.99 -4.24
C VAL A 115 -0.91 -5.93 -5.08
N PHE A 116 -1.33 -7.05 -4.49
CA PHE A 116 -2.18 -8.05 -5.11
C PHE A 116 -3.66 -7.72 -4.89
N LEU A 117 -4.44 -7.67 -5.97
CA LEU A 117 -5.86 -7.37 -5.98
C LEU A 117 -6.67 -8.66 -5.85
N TYR A 118 -7.21 -8.95 -4.66
CA TYR A 118 -7.88 -10.22 -4.38
C TYR A 118 -9.41 -10.15 -4.55
N ASP A 119 -9.88 -10.77 -5.63
CA ASP A 119 -11.26 -11.19 -5.84
C ASP A 119 -11.39 -12.71 -5.66
N LYS A 120 -12.16 -13.17 -4.67
CA LYS A 120 -12.40 -14.59 -4.36
C LYS A 120 -13.02 -15.38 -5.51
N ASN A 121 -13.73 -14.71 -6.43
CA ASN A 121 -14.32 -15.35 -7.61
C ASN A 121 -13.28 -15.64 -8.71
N LEU A 122 -12.13 -14.98 -8.66
CA LEU A 122 -10.99 -15.20 -9.56
C LEU A 122 -9.89 -16.04 -8.88
N HIS A 123 -9.66 -15.84 -7.59
CA HIS A 123 -8.50 -16.36 -6.85
C HIS A 123 -8.81 -17.49 -5.87
N GLY A 124 -10.10 -17.77 -5.62
CA GLY A 124 -10.54 -18.85 -4.75
C GLY A 124 -10.20 -20.23 -5.30
N LYS A 125 -10.39 -21.26 -4.47
CA LYS A 125 -10.11 -22.65 -4.82
C LYS A 125 -10.94 -23.10 -6.03
N GLY A 126 -10.28 -23.53 -7.11
CA GLY A 126 -10.89 -23.90 -8.39
C GLY A 126 -11.21 -22.72 -9.33
N CYS A 127 -10.87 -21.48 -8.95
CA CYS A 127 -11.07 -20.30 -9.79
C CYS A 127 -9.88 -20.06 -10.76
N VAL A 128 -10.11 -19.27 -11.81
CA VAL A 128 -9.20 -19.14 -12.97
C VAL A 128 -7.79 -18.63 -12.64
N ASN A 129 -7.60 -17.93 -11.51
CA ASN A 129 -6.34 -17.37 -11.03
C ASN A 129 -5.92 -17.95 -9.65
N GLU A 130 -6.38 -19.14 -9.26
CA GLU A 130 -5.92 -19.81 -8.03
C GLU A 130 -4.39 -20.04 -8.02
N ASP A 131 -3.82 -20.39 -9.17
CA ASP A 131 -2.37 -20.53 -9.38
C ASP A 131 -1.61 -19.21 -9.17
N LEU A 132 -2.17 -18.09 -9.65
CA LEU A 132 -1.62 -16.75 -9.46
C LEU A 132 -1.70 -16.30 -8.00
N PHE A 133 -2.79 -16.64 -7.29
CA PHE A 133 -2.91 -16.44 -5.85
C PHE A 133 -1.87 -17.24 -5.06
N ARG A 134 -1.75 -18.54 -5.34
CA ARG A 134 -0.74 -19.42 -4.72
C ARG A 134 0.69 -18.94 -4.99
N GLU A 135 0.98 -18.39 -6.16
CA GLU A 135 2.28 -17.78 -6.44
C GLU A 135 2.50 -16.47 -5.67
N GLY A 136 1.44 -15.67 -5.50
CA GLY A 136 1.46 -14.47 -4.65
C GLY A 136 1.79 -14.80 -3.20
N ILE A 137 1.16 -15.84 -2.63
CA ILE A 137 1.43 -16.30 -1.25
C ILE A 137 2.89 -16.74 -1.09
N LYS A 138 3.45 -17.50 -2.04
CA LYS A 138 4.89 -17.88 -2.02
C LYS A 138 5.81 -16.65 -2.08
N CYS A 139 5.41 -15.62 -2.82
CA CYS A 139 6.14 -14.36 -2.90
C CYS A 139 6.13 -13.66 -1.53
N SER A 140 4.95 -13.38 -0.95
CA SER A 140 4.86 -12.72 0.37
C SER A 140 5.58 -13.50 1.48
N ALA A 141 5.49 -14.84 1.47
CA ALA A 141 6.16 -15.70 2.44
C ALA A 141 7.70 -15.63 2.38
N LYS A 142 8.27 -15.23 1.23
CA LYS A 142 9.72 -15.11 1.01
C LYS A 142 10.23 -13.66 1.03
N THR A 143 9.40 -12.68 0.68
CA THR A 143 9.85 -11.29 0.41
C THR A 143 8.95 -10.21 1.03
N MET A 144 8.00 -10.57 1.90
CA MET A 144 6.90 -9.72 2.43
C MET A 144 5.92 -9.19 1.38
N TYR A 145 6.39 -8.75 0.22
CA TYR A 145 5.54 -8.38 -0.91
C TYR A 145 5.07 -9.60 -1.73
N PRO A 146 3.86 -9.56 -2.32
CA PRO A 146 2.92 -8.43 -2.34
C PRO A 146 2.22 -8.18 -1.00
N ASP A 147 1.78 -6.94 -0.79
CA ASP A 147 0.68 -6.61 0.13
C ASP A 147 -0.65 -7.01 -0.54
N TRP A 148 -1.70 -7.28 0.22
CA TRP A 148 -2.95 -7.84 -0.29
C TRP A 148 -4.10 -6.85 -0.14
N LEU A 149 -4.77 -6.49 -1.23
CA LEU A 149 -5.91 -5.58 -1.23
C LEU A 149 -7.19 -6.34 -1.56
N SER A 150 -8.09 -6.44 -0.58
CA SER A 150 -9.38 -7.09 -0.78
C SER A 150 -10.28 -6.29 -1.71
N LEU A 151 -10.83 -6.98 -2.69
CA LEU A 151 -12.03 -6.59 -3.43
C LEU A 151 -13.25 -7.47 -3.06
N THR A 152 -13.05 -8.38 -2.10
CA THR A 152 -13.97 -9.47 -1.75
C THR A 152 -14.84 -9.14 -0.54
N GLY A 153 -14.26 -8.54 0.50
CA GLY A 153 -14.92 -8.30 1.79
C GLY A 153 -15.84 -7.09 1.82
N GLU A 154 -15.94 -6.43 2.96
CA GLU A 154 -16.82 -5.27 3.18
C GLU A 154 -16.03 -3.95 3.16
N GLY A 155 -16.75 -2.83 3.09
CA GLY A 155 -16.18 -1.49 3.13
C GLY A 155 -15.74 -0.94 1.77
N TYR A 156 -15.19 0.27 1.81
CA TYR A 156 -15.10 1.19 0.67
C TYR A 156 -14.49 0.62 -0.62
N VAL A 157 -13.35 -0.07 -0.55
CA VAL A 157 -12.64 -0.54 -1.77
C VAL A 157 -13.35 -1.74 -2.42
N PRO A 158 -13.75 -2.80 -1.69
CA PRO A 158 -14.67 -3.81 -2.20
C PRO A 158 -15.98 -3.23 -2.78
N GLU A 159 -16.60 -2.26 -2.12
CA GLU A 159 -17.86 -1.65 -2.59
C GLU A 159 -17.72 -0.95 -3.95
N MET A 160 -16.68 -0.12 -4.13
CA MET A 160 -16.44 0.55 -5.42
C MET A 160 -16.15 -0.44 -6.55
N TYR A 161 -15.41 -1.51 -6.27
CA TYR A 161 -15.16 -2.58 -7.24
C TYR A 161 -16.44 -3.34 -7.60
N LYS A 162 -17.17 -3.86 -6.60
CA LYS A 162 -18.40 -4.64 -6.78
C LYS A 162 -19.49 -3.85 -7.50
N LYS A 163 -19.66 -2.56 -7.20
CA LYS A 163 -20.71 -1.73 -7.81
C LYS A 163 -20.37 -1.26 -9.23
N TYR A 164 -19.13 -0.86 -9.49
CA TYR A 164 -18.78 -0.14 -10.73
C TYR A 164 -17.77 -0.84 -11.64
N GLY A 165 -17.16 -1.94 -11.21
CA GLY A 165 -16.00 -2.52 -11.90
C GLY A 165 -14.79 -1.58 -11.90
N ARG A 166 -14.56 -0.87 -10.78
CA ARG A 166 -13.52 0.14 -10.62
C ARG A 166 -12.69 -0.14 -9.37
N VAL A 167 -11.41 -0.44 -9.55
CA VAL A 167 -10.46 -0.66 -8.44
C VAL A 167 -9.98 0.68 -7.90
N VAL A 168 -9.96 0.83 -6.58
CA VAL A 168 -9.33 1.97 -5.89
C VAL A 168 -7.92 1.57 -5.47
N SER A 169 -6.95 1.66 -6.38
CA SER A 169 -5.55 1.37 -6.09
C SER A 169 -4.95 2.39 -5.09
N PRO A 170 -4.13 1.96 -4.10
CA PRO A 170 -3.52 2.86 -3.14
C PRO A 170 -2.41 3.69 -3.80
N MET A 171 -2.50 5.00 -3.68
CA MET A 171 -1.43 5.93 -4.05
C MET A 171 -0.31 5.85 -3.01
N GLY A 172 0.93 5.64 -3.48
CA GLY A 172 2.10 5.47 -2.63
C GLY A 172 1.92 4.33 -1.62
N CYS A 173 2.14 4.62 -0.33
CA CYS A 173 1.99 3.65 0.75
C CYS A 173 0.59 3.01 0.83
N ARG A 174 -0.44 3.87 0.97
CA ARG A 174 -1.79 3.50 1.43
C ARG A 174 -2.88 4.57 1.25
N ALA A 175 -2.70 5.59 0.42
CA ALA A 175 -3.71 6.65 0.25
C ALA A 175 -4.78 6.21 -0.77
N PHE A 176 -6.05 6.21 -0.37
CA PHE A 176 -7.17 5.87 -1.25
C PHE A 176 -7.95 7.13 -1.65
N LEU A 177 -8.27 7.24 -2.94
CA LEU A 177 -9.10 8.33 -3.46
C LEU A 177 -10.56 8.07 -3.09
N SER A 178 -11.26 9.10 -2.59
CA SER A 178 -12.73 9.16 -2.61
C SER A 178 -13.24 9.24 -4.06
N PRO A 179 -14.49 8.83 -4.36
CA PRO A 179 -14.98 8.77 -5.73
C PRO A 179 -15.07 10.16 -6.36
N TRP A 180 -14.81 10.22 -7.66
CA TRP A 180 -15.14 11.36 -8.53
C TRP A 180 -15.73 10.79 -9.81
N TYR A 181 -16.98 11.12 -10.10
CA TYR A 181 -17.79 10.49 -11.12
C TYR A 181 -17.59 11.14 -12.50
N GLU A 182 -17.65 10.31 -13.54
CA GLU A 182 -17.44 10.69 -14.95
C GLU A 182 -18.36 11.85 -15.41
N ARG A 183 -19.54 12.03 -14.80
CA ARG A 183 -20.47 13.14 -15.11
C ARG A 183 -20.85 14.02 -13.93
N GLY A 184 -21.09 13.44 -12.74
CA GLY A 184 -21.59 14.17 -11.57
C GLY A 184 -20.53 14.79 -10.65
N GLY A 185 -19.24 14.50 -10.86
CA GLY A 185 -18.16 15.02 -10.02
C GLY A 185 -18.16 14.36 -8.63
N MET A 186 -18.50 15.09 -7.56
CA MET A 186 -18.38 14.57 -6.19
C MET A 186 -19.36 13.44 -5.86
N GLU A 187 -20.50 13.39 -6.54
CA GLU A 187 -21.61 12.45 -6.38
C GLU A 187 -22.10 12.02 -7.78
N PRO A 188 -22.77 10.85 -7.95
CA PRO A 188 -23.12 10.35 -9.28
C PRO A 188 -24.29 11.13 -9.90
N ALA A 189 -24.19 11.49 -11.19
CA ALA A 189 -25.27 12.17 -11.91
C ALA A 189 -26.50 11.27 -12.18
N HIS A 190 -26.27 9.96 -12.23
CA HIS A 190 -27.28 8.89 -12.33
C HIS A 190 -26.64 7.58 -11.85
N GLU A 191 -27.45 6.54 -11.64
CA GLU A 191 -26.97 5.26 -11.06
C GLU A 191 -25.82 4.61 -11.84
N GLN A 192 -25.81 4.78 -13.17
CA GLN A 192 -24.82 4.22 -14.10
C GLN A 192 -23.58 5.11 -14.28
N ASP A 193 -23.50 6.25 -13.60
CA ASP A 193 -22.33 7.14 -13.59
C ASP A 193 -21.18 6.49 -12.80
N LYS A 194 -19.97 6.49 -13.36
CA LYS A 194 -18.86 5.66 -12.86
C LYS A 194 -17.77 6.51 -12.23
N PRO A 195 -17.15 6.07 -11.13
CA PRO A 195 -16.03 6.79 -10.54
C PRO A 195 -14.74 6.57 -11.32
N ILE A 196 -14.01 7.66 -11.52
CA ILE A 196 -12.64 7.71 -12.02
C ILE A 196 -11.69 7.68 -10.81
N PHE A 197 -10.61 6.91 -10.92
CA PHE A 197 -9.53 6.85 -9.92
C PHE A 197 -8.15 6.97 -10.56
N VAL A 198 -7.92 6.31 -11.70
CA VAL A 198 -6.68 6.44 -12.49
C VAL A 198 -6.51 7.88 -12.97
N GLY A 199 -5.28 8.41 -12.91
CA GLY A 199 -4.95 9.79 -13.26
C GLY A 199 -5.33 10.85 -12.21
N ARG A 200 -6.05 10.50 -11.14
CA ARG A 200 -6.34 11.43 -10.03
C ARG A 200 -5.24 11.38 -8.96
N PHE A 201 -5.17 12.43 -8.14
CA PHE A 201 -4.08 12.65 -7.19
C PHE A 201 -4.57 13.28 -5.88
N ASN A 202 -3.66 13.43 -4.91
CA ASN A 202 -3.91 14.04 -3.60
C ASN A 202 -2.96 15.25 -3.42
N LEU A 203 -3.46 16.36 -2.85
CA LEU A 203 -2.65 17.60 -2.72
C LEU A 203 -1.85 17.67 -1.41
N GLY A 204 -2.06 16.75 -0.48
CA GLY A 204 -1.34 16.68 0.78
C GLY A 204 -2.17 16.16 1.96
N ALA A 205 -1.46 15.83 3.04
CA ALA A 205 -2.04 15.43 4.32
C ALA A 205 -1.52 16.32 5.44
N ILE A 206 -2.42 16.79 6.30
CA ILE A 206 -2.09 17.55 7.52
C ILE A 206 -2.59 16.74 8.71
N SER A 207 -1.67 16.35 9.59
CA SER A 207 -1.97 15.35 10.64
C SER A 207 -2.21 15.98 12.01
N LEU A 208 -3.31 15.58 12.66
CA LEU A 208 -3.59 15.91 14.05
C LEU A 208 -2.62 15.17 14.99
N ASN A 209 -2.25 15.82 16.09
CA ASN A 209 -1.62 15.19 17.24
C ASN A 209 -2.70 15.05 18.32
N LEU A 210 -3.47 13.96 18.29
CA LEU A 210 -4.64 13.82 19.15
C LEU A 210 -4.30 13.79 20.66
N PRO A 211 -3.23 13.12 21.13
CA PRO A 211 -2.81 13.22 22.53
C PRO A 211 -2.50 14.66 22.97
N MET A 212 -1.81 15.44 22.14
CA MET A 212 -1.56 16.87 22.40
C MET A 212 -2.85 17.69 22.52
N ILE A 213 -3.87 17.38 21.72
CA ILE A 213 -5.16 18.07 21.74
C ILE A 213 -5.94 17.73 23.03
N LEU A 214 -5.93 16.46 23.45
CA LEU A 214 -6.54 16.06 24.73
C LEU A 214 -5.82 16.67 25.93
N ALA A 215 -4.49 16.60 25.99
CA ALA A 215 -3.70 17.23 27.06
C ALA A 215 -3.91 18.75 27.12
N LYS A 216 -4.10 19.41 25.98
CA LYS A 216 -4.45 20.84 25.91
C LYS A 216 -5.85 21.13 26.45
N ALA A 217 -6.86 20.32 26.11
CA ALA A 217 -8.21 20.47 26.65
C ALA A 217 -8.24 20.27 28.17
N GLN A 218 -7.55 19.25 28.67
CA GLN A 218 -7.37 18.99 30.11
C GLN A 218 -6.66 20.17 30.80
N ALA A 219 -5.53 20.65 30.27
CA ALA A 219 -4.74 21.73 30.87
C ALA A 219 -5.43 23.12 30.83
N GLU A 220 -6.30 23.37 29.86
CA GLU A 220 -7.12 24.60 29.79
C GLU A 220 -8.50 24.46 30.45
N ASN A 221 -8.83 23.29 31.02
CA ASN A 221 -10.15 22.95 31.57
C ASN A 221 -11.30 23.26 30.57
N LYS A 222 -11.15 22.75 29.35
CA LYS A 222 -12.11 22.87 28.24
C LYS A 222 -12.65 21.52 27.82
N ASP A 223 -13.76 21.56 27.08
CA ASP A 223 -14.24 20.37 26.38
C ASP A 223 -13.24 19.92 25.29
N PHE A 224 -13.13 18.61 25.11
CA PHE A 224 -12.22 18.03 24.11
C PHE A 224 -12.67 18.29 22.68
N HIS A 225 -13.98 18.26 22.42
CA HIS A 225 -14.52 18.51 21.08
C HIS A 225 -14.42 19.99 20.69
N GLU A 226 -14.53 20.94 21.63
CA GLU A 226 -14.23 22.37 21.40
C GLU A 226 -12.79 22.56 20.87
N VAL A 227 -11.80 22.00 21.58
CA VAL A 227 -10.37 22.16 21.21
C VAL A 227 -10.05 21.38 19.93
N LEU A 228 -10.69 20.21 19.72
CA LEU A 228 -10.56 19.44 18.48
C LEU A 228 -11.16 20.17 17.28
N ASP A 229 -12.35 20.77 17.41
CA ASP A 229 -13.01 21.54 16.34
C ASP A 229 -12.15 22.73 15.89
N TYR A 230 -11.47 23.41 16.82
CA TYR A 230 -10.52 24.48 16.49
C TYR A 230 -9.41 23.98 15.53
N TYR A 231 -8.79 22.83 15.82
CA TYR A 231 -7.76 22.26 14.95
C TYR A 231 -8.32 21.63 13.67
N LEU A 232 -9.55 21.11 13.68
CA LEU A 232 -10.22 20.62 12.47
C LEU A 232 -10.50 21.76 11.49
N ASN A 233 -11.00 22.92 11.96
CA ASN A 233 -11.20 24.10 11.11
C ASN A 233 -9.85 24.70 10.65
N MET A 234 -8.82 24.70 11.50
CA MET A 234 -7.47 25.09 11.07
C MET A 234 -6.96 24.24 9.90
N ILE A 235 -7.15 22.91 9.93
CA ILE A 235 -6.76 22.03 8.82
C ILE A 235 -7.62 22.28 7.57
N ARG A 236 -8.93 22.48 7.74
CA ARG A 236 -9.87 22.83 6.66
C ARG A 236 -9.39 24.08 5.91
N ASP A 237 -9.04 25.14 6.63
CA ASP A 237 -8.62 26.41 6.05
C ASP A 237 -7.23 26.34 5.41
N ILE A 238 -6.26 25.60 6.00
CA ILE A 238 -4.97 25.38 5.34
C ILE A 238 -5.17 24.62 4.02
N HIS A 239 -6.06 23.62 3.97
CA HIS A 239 -6.37 22.90 2.73
C HIS A 239 -7.05 23.80 1.68
N ARG A 240 -8.02 24.65 2.08
CA ARG A 240 -8.65 25.64 1.18
C ARG A 240 -7.63 26.61 0.60
N ASN A 241 -6.78 27.20 1.45
CA ASN A 241 -5.67 28.07 1.05
C ASN A 241 -4.66 27.35 0.13
N THR A 242 -4.40 26.06 0.36
CA THR A 242 -3.50 25.24 -0.47
C THR A 242 -4.09 25.02 -1.87
N ILE A 243 -5.38 24.72 -1.99
CA ILE A 243 -6.07 24.58 -3.28
C ILE A 243 -6.07 25.92 -4.04
N GLU A 244 -6.35 27.03 -3.37
CA GLU A 244 -6.29 28.37 -3.97
C GLU A 244 -4.89 28.80 -4.39
N TYR A 245 -3.85 28.39 -3.67
CA TYR A 245 -2.46 28.68 -4.00
C TYR A 245 -1.97 27.83 -5.18
N LEU A 246 -2.13 26.49 -5.08
CA LEU A 246 -1.73 25.56 -6.14
C LEU A 246 -2.49 25.82 -7.43
N GLY A 247 -3.77 26.19 -7.37
CA GLY A 247 -4.59 26.50 -8.55
C GLY A 247 -4.06 27.66 -9.39
N LYS A 248 -3.19 28.52 -8.83
CA LYS A 248 -2.55 29.65 -9.53
C LYS A 248 -1.22 29.27 -10.18
N MET A 249 -0.72 28.04 -10.00
CA MET A 249 0.48 27.53 -10.67
C MET A 249 0.21 27.20 -12.14
N ARG A 250 1.18 27.47 -13.01
CA ARG A 250 1.14 27.15 -14.45
C ARG A 250 1.37 25.66 -14.71
N ALA A 251 0.66 25.06 -15.66
CA ALA A 251 0.81 23.65 -16.05
C ALA A 251 2.26 23.27 -16.45
N GLY A 252 3.00 24.21 -17.05
CA GLY A 252 4.41 24.07 -17.38
C GLY A 252 5.36 23.80 -16.19
N SER A 253 4.89 23.91 -14.94
CA SER A 253 5.66 23.47 -13.77
C SER A 253 5.81 21.95 -13.65
N ASN A 254 4.95 21.16 -14.30
CA ASN A 254 5.10 19.72 -14.46
C ASN A 254 4.36 19.23 -15.73
N PRO A 255 4.96 19.38 -16.92
CA PRO A 255 4.28 19.07 -18.19
C PRO A 255 3.77 17.63 -18.27
N LEU A 256 4.54 16.66 -17.76
CA LEU A 256 4.12 15.25 -17.76
C LEU A 256 2.81 15.00 -17.01
N ALA A 257 2.53 15.78 -15.95
CA ALA A 257 1.31 15.65 -15.18
C ALA A 257 0.17 16.53 -15.69
N TYR A 258 0.48 17.75 -16.16
CA TYR A 258 -0.52 18.80 -16.41
C TYR A 258 -0.74 19.13 -17.89
N CYS A 259 0.16 18.74 -18.80
CA CYS A 259 0.08 18.99 -20.24
C CYS A 259 0.00 17.70 -21.08
N GLU A 260 0.68 16.62 -20.67
CA GLU A 260 0.85 15.37 -21.46
C GLU A 260 -0.07 14.22 -20.98
N GLY A 261 -1.20 14.53 -20.33
CA GLY A 261 -2.23 13.57 -19.93
C GLY A 261 -1.89 12.68 -18.71
N GLY A 262 -0.80 12.94 -17.99
CA GLY A 262 -0.41 12.13 -16.82
C GLY A 262 -1.37 12.21 -15.63
N PHE A 263 -2.13 13.31 -15.50
CA PHE A 263 -3.30 13.40 -14.62
C PHE A 263 -4.60 13.58 -15.41
N LEU A 264 -5.72 13.26 -14.75
CA LEU A 264 -7.07 13.42 -15.28
C LEU A 264 -7.32 14.88 -15.67
N GLY A 265 -7.61 15.12 -16.96
CA GLY A 265 -7.79 16.45 -17.52
C GLY A 265 -6.50 17.24 -17.79
N GLY A 266 -5.32 16.67 -17.46
CA GLY A 266 -4.00 17.30 -17.60
C GLY A 266 -3.51 17.39 -19.05
N ASN A 267 -4.29 18.01 -19.91
CA ASN A 267 -3.94 18.36 -21.30
C ASN A 267 -3.92 19.89 -21.49
N LEU A 268 -3.46 20.62 -20.46
CA LEU A 268 -3.45 22.08 -20.43
C LEU A 268 -2.26 22.66 -21.21
N GLY A 269 -2.43 23.86 -21.78
CA GLY A 269 -1.32 24.63 -22.32
C GLY A 269 -0.32 25.01 -21.22
N PRO A 270 1.01 25.06 -21.48
CA PRO A 270 2.03 25.27 -20.44
C PRO A 270 1.87 26.52 -19.58
N ASP A 271 1.20 27.57 -20.07
CA ASP A 271 0.94 28.81 -19.33
C ASP A 271 -0.42 28.85 -18.60
N GLU A 272 -1.28 27.85 -18.79
CA GLU A 272 -2.60 27.78 -18.14
C GLU A 272 -2.51 27.42 -16.65
N PRO A 273 -3.42 27.93 -15.80
CA PRO A 273 -3.47 27.61 -14.39
C PRO A 273 -3.98 26.18 -14.15
N ILE A 274 -3.34 25.42 -13.26
CA ILE A 274 -3.74 24.02 -12.96
C ILE A 274 -5.06 23.89 -12.16
N ARG A 275 -5.72 25.00 -11.81
CA ARG A 275 -6.98 25.01 -11.03
C ARG A 275 -8.03 23.99 -11.52
N PRO A 276 -8.30 23.78 -12.83
CA PRO A 276 -9.31 22.81 -13.30
C PRO A 276 -9.01 21.36 -12.92
N LEU A 277 -7.75 21.02 -12.64
CA LEU A 277 -7.34 19.66 -12.25
C LEU A 277 -7.60 19.36 -10.76
N LEU A 278 -7.85 20.40 -9.96
CA LEU A 278 -7.90 20.31 -8.50
C LEU A 278 -9.28 19.88 -7.96
N ASP A 279 -10.37 20.07 -8.70
CA ASP A 279 -11.72 19.67 -8.22
C ASP A 279 -11.83 18.14 -8.03
N ALA A 280 -11.16 17.37 -8.89
CA ALA A 280 -11.08 15.92 -8.77
C ALA A 280 -10.01 15.42 -7.78
N ALA A 281 -9.15 16.31 -7.26
CA ALA A 281 -8.07 15.93 -6.35
C ALA A 281 -8.59 15.81 -4.89
N THR A 282 -7.99 14.90 -4.12
CA THR A 282 -8.34 14.73 -2.69
C THR A 282 -7.37 15.48 -1.78
N VAL A 283 -7.81 15.83 -0.57
CA VAL A 283 -6.92 16.38 0.47
C VAL A 283 -7.21 15.73 1.82
N SER A 284 -6.17 15.49 2.62
CA SER A 284 -6.22 14.51 3.70
C SER A 284 -6.12 15.12 5.09
N PHE A 285 -7.05 14.72 5.97
CA PHE A 285 -6.97 14.92 7.42
C PHE A 285 -6.23 13.71 8.02
N GLY A 286 -4.99 13.92 8.44
CA GLY A 286 -4.13 12.87 8.97
C GLY A 286 -4.45 12.52 10.42
N ILE A 287 -4.54 11.22 10.73
CA ILE A 287 -4.72 10.69 12.08
C ILE A 287 -3.54 9.79 12.46
N THR A 288 -3.09 9.93 13.70
CA THR A 288 -2.00 9.16 14.32
C THR A 288 -2.17 9.17 15.84
N ALA A 289 -1.48 8.25 16.53
CA ALA A 289 -1.46 8.14 17.99
C ALA A 289 -2.83 7.89 18.66
N LEU A 290 -3.68 7.04 18.06
CA LEU A 290 -4.95 6.65 18.69
C LEU A 290 -4.77 5.72 19.90
N ASN A 291 -3.66 4.99 20.02
CA ASN A 291 -3.35 4.27 21.26
C ASN A 291 -3.05 5.28 22.37
N GLU A 292 -2.11 6.18 22.15
CA GLU A 292 -1.64 7.13 23.15
C GLU A 292 -2.71 8.18 23.52
N LEU A 293 -3.70 8.42 22.65
CA LEU A 293 -4.91 9.19 22.97
C LEU A 293 -5.78 8.48 24.02
N GLN A 294 -5.91 7.16 23.90
CA GLN A 294 -6.72 6.32 24.77
C GLN A 294 -6.04 6.10 26.12
N GLU A 295 -4.72 5.86 26.11
CA GLU A 295 -3.86 5.80 27.30
C GLU A 295 -3.97 7.11 28.11
N LEU A 296 -3.89 8.27 27.43
CA LEU A 296 -4.03 9.59 28.06
C LEU A 296 -5.46 9.88 28.57
N TYR A 297 -6.47 9.18 28.06
CA TYR A 297 -7.87 9.34 28.46
C TYR A 297 -8.23 8.49 29.68
N ASN A 298 -7.85 7.21 29.73
CA ASN A 298 -8.23 6.30 30.81
C ASN A 298 -7.18 5.26 31.25
N GLY A 299 -5.91 5.43 30.87
CA GLY A 299 -4.81 4.55 31.30
C GLY A 299 -4.95 3.11 30.80
N LYS A 300 -5.40 2.97 29.55
CA LYS A 300 -5.57 1.69 28.85
C LYS A 300 -5.15 1.80 27.40
N SER A 301 -4.63 0.71 26.86
CA SER A 301 -4.35 0.61 25.43
C SER A 301 -5.63 0.40 24.63
N ILE A 302 -5.62 0.70 23.32
CA ILE A 302 -6.78 0.38 22.47
C ILE A 302 -7.01 -1.13 22.33
N ALA A 303 -6.05 -2.00 22.67
CA ALA A 303 -6.31 -3.44 22.70
C ALA A 303 -7.22 -3.86 23.87
N GLU A 304 -7.18 -3.12 24.98
CA GLU A 304 -7.97 -3.35 26.20
C GLU A 304 -9.33 -2.64 26.14
N ASP A 305 -9.32 -1.33 25.84
CA ASP A 305 -10.50 -0.49 25.66
C ASP A 305 -10.15 0.60 24.65
N GLY A 306 -10.91 0.70 23.56
CA GLY A 306 -10.67 1.72 22.52
C GLY A 306 -11.90 2.55 22.20
N GLN A 307 -12.87 2.64 23.11
CA GLN A 307 -14.15 3.28 22.83
C GLN A 307 -14.01 4.79 22.62
N PHE A 308 -13.19 5.47 23.44
CA PHE A 308 -12.96 6.92 23.31
C PHE A 308 -12.18 7.27 22.03
N ALA A 309 -11.17 6.47 21.68
CA ALA A 309 -10.47 6.60 20.40
C ALA A 309 -11.41 6.38 19.19
N LEU A 310 -12.33 5.41 19.29
CA LEU A 310 -13.31 5.11 18.25
C LEU A 310 -14.35 6.23 18.08
N ASP A 311 -14.87 6.77 19.18
CA ASP A 311 -15.87 7.84 19.14
C ASP A 311 -15.24 9.19 18.73
N THR A 312 -13.98 9.45 19.11
CA THR A 312 -13.17 10.54 18.55
C THR A 312 -13.05 10.42 17.03
N LEU A 313 -12.77 9.21 16.52
CA LEU A 313 -12.60 8.98 15.09
C LEU A 313 -13.92 9.11 14.31
N LYS A 314 -15.04 8.67 14.89
CA LYS A 314 -16.40 8.92 14.36
C LYS A 314 -16.71 10.42 14.30
N TYR A 315 -16.42 11.15 15.38
CA TYR A 315 -16.65 12.60 15.45
C TYR A 315 -15.89 13.34 14.34
N ILE A 316 -14.60 13.06 14.20
CA ILE A 316 -13.76 13.65 13.14
C ILE A 316 -14.31 13.30 11.74
N ASN A 317 -14.79 12.06 11.53
CA ASN A 317 -15.38 11.65 10.25
C ASN A 317 -16.67 12.42 9.94
N ALA A 318 -17.54 12.63 10.93
CA ALA A 318 -18.77 13.40 10.79
C ALA A 318 -18.49 14.88 10.44
N LYS A 319 -17.54 15.53 11.13
CA LYS A 319 -17.12 16.92 10.85
C LYS A 319 -16.49 17.05 9.46
N ILE A 320 -15.68 16.08 9.03
CA ILE A 320 -15.08 16.08 7.69
C ILE A 320 -16.14 15.85 6.60
N ALA A 321 -17.14 15.01 6.84
CA ALA A 321 -18.28 14.84 5.93
C ALA A 321 -19.14 16.11 5.84
N GLU A 322 -19.26 16.87 6.92
CA GLU A 322 -19.85 18.22 6.93
C GLU A 322 -19.05 19.19 6.05
N PHE A 323 -17.73 19.27 6.26
CA PHE A 323 -16.83 20.13 5.47
C PHE A 323 -16.85 19.75 3.97
N LYS A 324 -16.88 18.45 3.63
CA LYS A 324 -17.01 17.97 2.23
C LYS A 324 -18.23 18.57 1.55
N ARG A 325 -19.38 18.58 2.24
CA ARG A 325 -20.65 19.13 1.71
C ARG A 325 -20.67 20.66 1.66
N GLN A 326 -20.01 21.34 2.59
CA GLN A 326 -19.98 22.81 2.66
C GLN A 326 -19.02 23.43 1.63
N ASP A 327 -17.83 22.86 1.46
CA ASP A 327 -16.77 23.47 0.64
C ASP A 327 -16.69 22.94 -0.80
N GLY A 328 -17.35 21.82 -1.10
CA GLY A 328 -17.19 21.15 -2.40
C GLY A 328 -15.83 20.49 -2.61
N ILE A 329 -15.09 20.22 -1.52
CA ILE A 329 -13.73 19.66 -1.56
C ILE A 329 -13.75 18.18 -1.14
N LEU A 330 -13.02 17.33 -1.86
CA LEU A 330 -12.90 15.90 -1.58
C LEU A 330 -11.96 15.61 -0.38
N TYR A 331 -12.40 16.02 0.81
CA TYR A 331 -11.74 15.68 2.06
C TYR A 331 -11.85 14.18 2.40
N ALA A 332 -10.81 13.62 3.01
CA ALA A 332 -10.83 12.25 3.55
C ALA A 332 -9.92 12.08 4.78
N ILE A 333 -10.26 11.12 5.66
CA ILE A 333 -9.40 10.73 6.80
C ILE A 333 -8.30 9.79 6.33
N TYR A 334 -7.06 10.14 6.66
CA TYR A 334 -5.85 9.40 6.31
C TYR A 334 -5.13 8.89 7.56
N GLY A 335 -5.08 7.57 7.74
CA GLY A 335 -4.19 6.95 8.72
C GLY A 335 -2.74 7.25 8.34
N THR A 336 -2.09 8.19 9.04
CA THR A 336 -0.77 8.69 8.65
C THR A 336 0.31 7.63 8.92
N PRO A 337 1.18 7.26 7.95
CA PRO A 337 2.27 6.28 8.16
C PRO A 337 3.36 6.75 9.15
N ALA A 338 3.32 8.02 9.53
CA ALA A 338 4.00 8.69 10.64
C ALA A 338 5.51 8.45 10.84
N GLU A 339 6.24 7.97 9.82
CA GLU A 339 7.64 7.54 9.89
C GLU A 339 8.61 8.43 10.68
N THR A 340 8.61 9.74 10.41
CA THR A 340 9.36 10.76 11.18
C THR A 340 8.45 11.54 12.13
N LEU A 341 7.14 11.50 11.92
CA LEU A 341 6.14 12.22 12.68
C LEU A 341 5.95 11.63 14.09
N CYS A 342 6.05 10.30 14.26
CA CYS A 342 5.87 9.65 15.55
C CYS A 342 6.91 10.15 16.57
N SER A 343 8.18 10.11 16.20
CA SER A 343 9.31 10.63 16.98
C SER A 343 9.25 12.16 17.17
N LEU A 344 8.69 12.91 16.21
CA LEU A 344 8.49 14.35 16.33
C LEU A 344 7.37 14.71 17.31
N GLN A 345 6.24 14.01 17.26
CA GLN A 345 5.08 14.25 18.13
C GLN A 345 5.42 13.97 19.60
N VAL A 346 6.17 12.90 19.90
CA VAL A 346 6.71 12.68 21.26
C VAL A 346 7.60 13.85 21.70
N LYS A 347 8.54 14.28 20.87
CA LYS A 347 9.45 15.40 21.18
C LYS A 347 8.69 16.73 21.41
N GLN A 348 7.59 16.95 20.67
CA GLN A 348 6.69 18.08 20.88
C GLN A 348 5.90 17.97 22.18
N PHE A 349 5.28 16.81 22.45
CA PHE A 349 4.47 16.55 23.64
C PHE A 349 5.29 16.70 24.93
N ARG A 350 6.47 16.04 24.97
CA ARG A 350 7.42 16.11 26.10
C ARG A 350 7.86 17.53 26.46
N LYS A 351 7.92 18.43 25.47
CA LYS A 351 8.30 19.84 25.69
C LYS A 351 7.24 20.64 26.47
N ILE A 352 5.97 20.21 26.44
CA ILE A 352 4.84 20.94 27.03
C ILE A 352 4.29 20.22 28.26
N TYR A 353 4.09 18.90 28.18
CA TYR A 353 3.43 18.10 29.21
C TYR A 353 4.35 17.10 29.94
N GLY A 354 5.65 17.08 29.60
CA GLY A 354 6.61 16.16 30.21
C GLY A 354 6.46 14.72 29.73
N ILE A 355 6.88 13.77 30.55
CA ILE A 355 6.78 12.33 30.25
C ILE A 355 5.57 11.76 30.98
N ILE A 356 4.67 11.11 30.23
CA ILE A 356 3.53 10.35 30.74
C ILE A 356 3.68 8.89 30.28
N GLU A 357 3.52 7.95 31.20
CA GLU A 357 3.58 6.50 30.97
C GLU A 357 2.52 6.07 29.94
N GLY A 358 2.86 5.14 29.04
CA GLY A 358 1.99 4.69 27.94
C GLY A 358 1.79 5.70 26.79
N VAL A 359 1.99 7.00 27.04
CA VAL A 359 1.67 8.10 26.11
C VAL A 359 2.91 8.73 25.47
N SER A 360 3.96 8.94 26.25
CA SER A 360 5.16 9.66 25.81
C SER A 360 6.44 9.26 26.54
N ASP A 361 6.43 8.13 27.26
CA ASP A 361 7.56 7.42 27.85
C ASP A 361 8.48 6.80 26.79
N ARG A 362 7.89 6.19 25.76
CA ARG A 362 8.56 5.67 24.57
C ARG A 362 8.96 6.81 23.63
N PRO A 363 10.02 6.65 22.81
CA PRO A 363 10.52 7.71 21.91
C PRO A 363 9.70 7.87 20.61
N TYR A 364 8.57 7.17 20.49
CA TYR A 364 7.64 7.15 19.36
C TYR A 364 6.18 7.09 19.88
N VAL A 365 5.21 7.27 18.97
CA VAL A 365 3.78 6.99 19.17
C VAL A 365 3.27 6.02 18.10
N SER A 366 2.15 5.36 18.36
CA SER A 366 1.53 4.36 17.48
C SER A 366 1.03 4.97 16.18
N ASN A 367 1.24 4.24 15.09
CA ASN A 367 0.81 4.63 13.76
C ASN A 367 -0.73 4.57 13.61
N SER A 368 -1.37 5.71 13.34
CA SER A 368 -2.81 5.78 12.98
C SER A 368 -3.75 5.11 14.01
N PHE A 369 -4.41 4.02 13.64
CA PHE A 369 -5.37 3.25 14.46
C PHE A 369 -4.84 1.88 14.90
N HIS A 370 -3.55 1.58 14.67
CA HIS A 370 -2.99 0.28 15.00
C HIS A 370 -2.91 0.08 16.52
N CYS A 371 -3.10 -1.15 16.99
CA CYS A 371 -2.75 -1.53 18.35
C CYS A 371 -1.26 -1.29 18.61
N HIS A 372 -0.87 -0.97 19.85
CA HIS A 372 0.53 -0.74 20.20
C HIS A 372 1.39 -1.97 19.88
N VAL A 373 2.63 -1.78 19.45
CA VAL A 373 3.41 -2.88 18.86
C VAL A 373 3.88 -3.91 19.88
N THR A 374 3.97 -3.53 21.15
CA THR A 374 4.31 -4.40 22.29
C THR A 374 3.17 -5.33 22.73
N GLU A 375 1.96 -5.16 22.18
CA GLU A 375 0.77 -5.92 22.58
C GLU A 375 0.98 -7.44 22.43
N PRO A 376 0.72 -8.28 23.46
CA PRO A 376 0.85 -9.73 23.39
C PRO A 376 -0.36 -10.40 22.68
N ILE A 377 -0.81 -9.81 21.56
CA ILE A 377 -1.99 -10.23 20.81
C ILE A 377 -1.63 -11.05 19.57
N SER A 378 -2.44 -12.05 19.25
CA SER A 378 -2.27 -12.85 18.04
C SER A 378 -2.66 -12.07 16.77
N PRO A 379 -2.14 -12.44 15.59
CA PRO A 379 -2.55 -11.86 14.30
C PRO A 379 -4.07 -11.77 14.11
N ILE A 380 -4.81 -12.84 14.42
CA ILE A 380 -6.28 -12.87 14.31
C ILE A 380 -6.91 -11.87 15.29
N ARG A 381 -6.40 -11.77 16.52
CA ARG A 381 -6.93 -10.82 17.51
C ARG A 381 -6.63 -9.36 17.12
N LYS A 382 -5.49 -9.10 16.49
CA LYS A 382 -5.13 -7.78 15.93
C LYS A 382 -6.03 -7.40 14.76
N GLN A 383 -6.34 -8.35 13.86
CA GLN A 383 -7.35 -8.19 12.81
C GLN A 383 -8.71 -7.79 13.39
N ASP A 384 -9.17 -8.47 14.45
CA ASP A 384 -10.46 -8.17 15.09
C ASP A 384 -10.48 -6.79 15.78
N LEU A 385 -9.42 -6.44 16.50
CA LEU A 385 -9.30 -5.19 17.26
C LEU A 385 -9.19 -3.96 16.34
N GLU A 386 -8.47 -4.07 15.22
CA GLU A 386 -8.30 -2.97 14.27
C GLU A 386 -9.51 -2.82 13.33
N ARG A 387 -10.28 -3.90 13.07
CA ARG A 387 -11.49 -3.86 12.19
C ARG A 387 -12.46 -2.74 12.58
N ARG A 388 -12.70 -2.51 13.87
CA ARG A 388 -13.68 -1.50 14.32
C ARG A 388 -13.33 -0.05 13.94
N PHE A 389 -12.07 0.24 13.63
CA PHE A 389 -11.61 1.55 13.15
C PHE A 389 -11.56 1.64 11.61
N TRP A 390 -11.65 0.50 10.91
CA TRP A 390 -11.29 0.36 9.49
C TRP A 390 -12.00 1.37 8.59
N ASP A 391 -13.33 1.44 8.65
CA ASP A 391 -14.13 2.22 7.70
C ASP A 391 -14.26 3.70 8.03
N TYR A 392 -13.61 4.17 9.09
CA TYR A 392 -13.47 5.60 9.37
C TYR A 392 -12.20 6.21 8.74
N CYS A 393 -11.23 5.39 8.31
CA CYS A 393 -9.95 5.83 7.71
C CYS A 393 -9.90 5.68 6.17
N ASN A 394 -11.02 5.90 5.47
CA ASN A 394 -11.16 5.57 4.05
C ASN A 394 -10.31 6.39 3.07
N GLY A 395 -9.72 7.52 3.48
CA GLY A 395 -8.72 8.26 2.70
C GLY A 395 -7.32 7.64 2.73
N GLY A 396 -7.07 6.72 3.66
CA GLY A 396 -5.92 5.82 3.59
C GLY A 396 -5.74 4.98 4.83
N LYS A 397 -5.68 3.67 4.62
CA LYS A 397 -5.65 2.63 5.65
C LYS A 397 -4.91 1.41 5.12
N ILE A 398 -4.28 0.67 6.02
CA ILE A 398 -3.67 -0.65 5.81
C ILE A 398 -3.66 -1.30 7.18
N GLN A 399 -3.62 -2.62 7.25
CA GLN A 399 -3.47 -3.38 8.48
C GLN A 399 -2.20 -4.21 8.40
N TYR A 400 -1.51 -4.40 9.54
CA TYR A 400 -0.32 -5.23 9.65
C TYR A 400 -0.45 -6.23 10.79
N VAL A 401 -0.04 -7.47 10.53
CA VAL A 401 0.23 -8.49 11.57
C VAL A 401 1.60 -9.11 11.33
N ARG A 402 2.26 -9.54 12.40
CA ARG A 402 3.49 -10.33 12.32
C ARG A 402 3.16 -11.76 11.88
N TYR A 403 3.73 -12.22 10.78
CA TYR A 403 3.44 -13.57 10.26
C TYR A 403 4.38 -14.61 10.88
N PRO A 404 3.87 -15.75 11.39
CA PRO A 404 4.68 -16.75 12.06
C PRO A 404 5.49 -17.59 11.06
N LEU A 405 6.75 -17.19 10.86
CA LEU A 405 7.82 -17.89 10.12
C LEU A 405 7.51 -18.18 8.64
N GLY A 406 8.25 -17.56 7.72
CA GLY A 406 8.01 -17.62 6.26
C GLY A 406 8.04 -19.00 5.61
N TYR A 407 8.48 -20.06 6.31
CA TYR A 407 8.33 -21.45 5.83
C TYR A 407 6.91 -22.00 6.01
N ASN A 408 6.08 -21.43 6.90
CA ASN A 408 4.71 -21.86 7.13
C ASN A 408 3.74 -21.16 6.15
N ILE A 409 3.87 -21.53 4.88
CA ILE A 409 3.07 -20.99 3.77
C ILE A 409 1.55 -21.10 4.04
N ALA A 410 1.11 -22.17 4.71
CA ALA A 410 -0.30 -22.38 5.06
C ALA A 410 -0.82 -21.37 6.11
N ALA A 411 0.02 -20.94 7.07
CA ALA A 411 -0.34 -19.86 8.00
C ALA A 411 -0.43 -18.51 7.29
N VAL A 412 0.47 -18.23 6.33
CA VAL A 412 0.41 -17.04 5.48
C VAL A 412 -0.90 -17.04 4.67
N GLU A 413 -1.21 -18.13 3.99
CA GLU A 413 -2.45 -18.31 3.23
C GLU A 413 -3.71 -18.15 4.10
N THR A 414 -3.71 -18.68 5.32
CA THR A 414 -4.85 -18.58 6.24
C THR A 414 -5.10 -17.13 6.69
N LEU A 415 -4.06 -16.42 7.12
CA LEU A 415 -4.17 -15.03 7.58
C LEU A 415 -4.50 -14.05 6.45
N VAL A 416 -3.93 -14.26 5.25
CA VAL A 416 -4.27 -13.48 4.05
C VAL A 416 -5.73 -13.73 3.65
N ASN A 417 -6.17 -14.97 3.51
CA ASN A 417 -7.58 -15.25 3.17
C ASN A 417 -8.54 -14.62 4.19
N ARG A 418 -8.24 -14.68 5.50
CA ARG A 418 -9.04 -14.01 6.53
C ARG A 418 -9.11 -12.49 6.33
N ALA A 419 -7.97 -11.82 6.13
CA ALA A 419 -7.94 -10.38 5.87
C ALA A 419 -8.73 -10.01 4.60
N MET A 420 -8.66 -10.88 3.57
CA MET A 420 -9.38 -10.68 2.32
C MET A 420 -10.89 -10.88 2.47
N GLU A 421 -11.35 -11.83 3.28
CA GLU A 421 -12.77 -12.00 3.59
C GLU A 421 -13.34 -10.85 4.43
N ILE A 422 -12.54 -10.25 5.31
CA ILE A 422 -12.96 -9.06 6.09
C ILE A 422 -13.13 -7.83 5.19
N GLY A 423 -12.21 -7.60 4.24
CA GLY A 423 -12.19 -6.39 3.40
C GLY A 423 -10.96 -5.50 3.63
N PHE A 424 -9.86 -6.08 4.11
CA PHE A 424 -8.65 -5.33 4.44
C PHE A 424 -7.74 -5.06 3.24
N TYR A 425 -6.90 -4.04 3.42
CA TYR A 425 -5.61 -3.92 2.78
C TYR A 425 -4.59 -4.39 3.81
N GLU A 426 -3.91 -5.50 3.54
CA GLU A 426 -3.09 -6.28 4.47
C GLU A 426 -1.63 -6.26 4.05
N GLY A 427 -0.71 -5.89 4.94
CA GLY A 427 0.72 -6.08 4.71
C GLY A 427 1.25 -7.28 5.50
N VAL A 428 2.01 -8.14 4.82
CA VAL A 428 2.72 -9.26 5.45
C VAL A 428 4.03 -8.75 6.06
N ASN A 429 4.26 -9.00 7.35
CA ASN A 429 5.50 -8.65 8.05
C ASN A 429 6.29 -9.90 8.45
N LEU A 430 7.56 -9.91 8.07
CA LEU A 430 8.55 -10.96 8.34
C LEU A 430 9.92 -10.30 8.59
N ASP A 431 10.65 -10.77 9.60
CA ASP A 431 11.99 -10.29 9.92
C ASP A 431 13.05 -11.02 9.06
N LEU A 432 13.28 -10.59 7.82
CA LEU A 432 14.13 -11.35 6.87
C LEU A 432 15.60 -10.93 6.93
N CYS A 433 16.48 -11.82 7.40
CA CYS A 433 17.92 -11.55 7.57
C CYS A 433 18.76 -12.29 6.53
N TYR A 434 19.77 -11.61 5.97
CA TYR A 434 20.64 -12.09 4.89
C TYR A 434 22.12 -11.84 5.23
N CYS A 435 22.98 -12.86 5.04
CA CYS A 435 24.42 -12.72 5.13
C CYS A 435 25.03 -12.35 3.78
N MET A 436 25.75 -11.21 3.72
CA MET A 436 26.38 -10.70 2.50
C MET A 436 27.59 -11.53 2.03
N ASP A 437 28.09 -12.46 2.86
CA ASP A 437 29.32 -13.21 2.59
C ASP A 437 29.06 -14.62 2.06
N CYS A 438 28.22 -15.40 2.73
CA CYS A 438 27.83 -16.75 2.27
C CYS A 438 26.47 -16.82 1.57
N GLY A 439 25.67 -15.74 1.57
CA GLY A 439 24.34 -15.71 0.96
C GLY A 439 23.23 -16.39 1.79
N TYR A 440 23.56 -16.92 2.97
CA TYR A 440 22.60 -17.55 3.86
C TYR A 440 21.51 -16.56 4.32
N GLN A 441 20.26 -17.04 4.39
CA GLN A 441 19.09 -16.25 4.80
C GLN A 441 18.19 -17.05 5.73
N GLN A 442 17.56 -16.37 6.70
CA GLN A 442 16.54 -16.94 7.58
C GLN A 442 15.61 -15.84 8.14
N VAL A 443 14.56 -16.24 8.86
CA VAL A 443 13.76 -15.30 9.66
C VAL A 443 14.46 -15.08 11.00
N ASP A 444 14.77 -13.82 11.28
CA ASP A 444 15.56 -13.27 12.39
C ASP A 444 17.01 -13.81 12.48
N MET A 445 17.97 -13.01 12.96
CA MET A 445 19.37 -13.47 13.05
C MET A 445 20.14 -12.65 14.08
N ASP A 446 20.94 -13.36 14.89
CA ASP A 446 21.91 -12.77 15.82
C ASP A 446 22.96 -11.90 15.09
N GLU A 447 23.83 -11.21 15.84
CA GLU A 447 24.87 -10.33 15.28
C GLU A 447 25.92 -11.05 14.40
N THR A 448 25.87 -12.38 14.28
CA THR A 448 26.76 -13.18 13.42
C THR A 448 26.00 -14.27 12.66
N CYS A 449 26.43 -14.55 11.42
CA CYS A 449 25.83 -15.57 10.58
C CYS A 449 26.07 -16.99 11.15
N PRO A 450 25.05 -17.83 11.37
CA PRO A 450 25.21 -19.18 11.92
C PRO A 450 25.95 -20.16 10.98
N VAL A 451 26.20 -19.78 9.72
CA VAL A 451 26.87 -20.62 8.71
C VAL A 451 28.34 -20.22 8.47
N CYS A 452 28.73 -18.97 8.71
CA CYS A 452 30.08 -18.47 8.42
C CYS A 452 30.65 -17.48 9.45
N SER A 453 29.95 -17.25 10.55
CA SER A 453 30.31 -16.32 11.64
C SER A 453 30.51 -14.84 11.22
N SER A 454 30.17 -14.48 9.98
CA SER A 454 30.27 -13.10 9.50
C SER A 454 29.24 -12.18 10.15
N ASN A 455 29.68 -10.98 10.52
CA ASN A 455 28.84 -9.86 10.97
C ASN A 455 28.36 -8.96 9.80
N ARG A 456 28.68 -9.30 8.55
CA ARG A 456 28.22 -8.56 7.36
C ARG A 456 26.79 -8.97 7.00
N LEU A 457 25.86 -8.62 7.89
CA LEU A 457 24.45 -8.96 7.82
C LEU A 457 23.59 -7.76 7.44
N ILE A 458 22.59 -7.99 6.60
CA ILE A 458 21.48 -7.07 6.41
C ILE A 458 20.16 -7.69 6.87
N LYS A 459 19.26 -6.86 7.39
CA LYS A 459 17.86 -7.19 7.66
C LYS A 459 16.99 -6.40 6.68
N VAL A 460 16.04 -7.08 6.05
CA VAL A 460 14.95 -6.47 5.30
C VAL A 460 13.75 -6.45 6.22
N ASP A 461 13.29 -5.25 6.57
CA ASP A 461 12.21 -5.03 7.54
C ASP A 461 11.17 -4.05 6.98
N ARG A 462 9.91 -4.16 7.42
CA ARG A 462 8.89 -3.17 7.03
C ARG A 462 9.02 -1.93 7.92
N MET A 463 9.32 -0.80 7.28
CA MET A 463 9.31 0.53 7.89
C MET A 463 7.91 0.86 8.40
N ASN A 464 7.08 1.43 7.52
CA ASN A 464 5.70 1.78 7.79
C ASN A 464 4.85 1.28 6.62
N GLY A 465 4.88 1.99 5.49
CA GLY A 465 4.17 1.60 4.27
C GLY A 465 4.93 0.66 3.33
N TYR A 466 6.24 0.50 3.54
CA TYR A 466 7.18 -0.09 2.59
C TYR A 466 8.36 -0.77 3.31
N LEU A 467 9.19 -1.51 2.56
CA LEU A 467 10.36 -2.22 3.08
C LEU A 467 11.63 -1.34 3.06
N GLY A 468 12.56 -1.60 3.96
CA GLY A 468 13.89 -0.99 3.96
C GLY A 468 15.02 -1.99 4.24
N TYR A 469 16.26 -1.49 4.28
CA TYR A 469 17.46 -2.26 4.64
C TYR A 469 18.11 -1.71 5.91
N THR A 470 18.30 -2.58 6.90
CA THR A 470 19.04 -2.33 8.14
C THR A 470 20.31 -3.20 8.18
N ARG A 471 21.36 -2.80 8.92
CA ARG A 471 22.50 -3.66 9.26
C ARG A 471 22.40 -4.16 10.69
N ILE A 472 22.75 -5.42 10.92
CA ILE A 472 22.79 -6.05 12.26
C ILE A 472 24.19 -5.84 12.87
N GLY A 473 24.30 -5.80 14.21
CA GLY A 473 25.58 -5.84 14.93
C GLY A 473 26.51 -4.61 14.84
N ALA A 474 26.08 -3.52 14.21
CA ALA A 474 26.88 -2.29 14.08
C ALA A 474 26.10 -1.06 14.58
N LYS A 475 26.75 -0.20 15.38
CA LYS A 475 26.20 1.10 15.79
C LYS A 475 25.72 1.87 14.55
N SER A 476 24.51 2.39 14.62
CA SER A 476 23.57 2.38 13.50
C SER A 476 23.87 3.35 12.35
N ASN A 477 24.51 2.85 11.29
CA ASN A 477 24.35 3.40 9.93
C ASN A 477 23.08 2.86 9.26
N SER A 478 21.93 2.92 9.96
CA SER A 478 20.62 2.77 9.33
C SER A 478 20.19 4.10 8.72
N ARG A 479 19.33 4.07 7.69
CA ARG A 479 18.67 5.28 7.17
C ARG A 479 17.50 5.74 8.06
N TYR A 480 17.10 4.93 9.04
CA TYR A 480 15.92 5.17 9.87
C TYR A 480 16.21 6.12 11.03
N ASN A 481 15.18 6.78 11.54
CA ASN A 481 15.30 7.62 12.73
C ASN A 481 15.23 6.80 14.04
N GLU A 482 15.83 7.32 15.11
CA GLU A 482 16.01 6.64 16.40
C GLU A 482 14.70 6.10 17.01
N GLY A 483 13.64 6.91 17.04
CA GLY A 483 12.35 6.49 17.59
C GLY A 483 11.69 5.38 16.77
N LYS A 484 11.95 5.35 15.45
CA LYS A 484 11.49 4.26 14.59
C LYS A 484 12.31 2.97 14.76
N LEU A 485 13.61 3.07 15.06
CA LEU A 485 14.43 1.91 15.43
C LEU A 485 13.98 1.31 16.77
N ALA A 486 13.59 2.14 17.73
CA ALA A 486 13.00 1.69 18.99
C ALA A 486 11.64 0.99 18.77
N GLU A 487 10.75 1.56 17.96
CA GLU A 487 9.47 0.93 17.60
C GLU A 487 9.66 -0.44 16.93
N ILE A 488 10.68 -0.61 16.07
CA ILE A 488 11.01 -1.90 15.45
C ILE A 488 11.49 -2.92 16.49
N ALA A 489 12.28 -2.50 17.48
CA ALA A 489 12.76 -3.38 18.55
C ALA A 489 11.63 -3.83 19.50
N ASP A 490 10.62 -2.99 19.70
CA ASP A 490 9.47 -3.25 20.57
C ASP A 490 8.36 -4.12 19.92
N ARG A 491 8.55 -4.60 18.68
CA ARG A 491 7.51 -5.35 17.94
C ARG A 491 7.27 -6.76 18.47
N VAL A 492 6.10 -6.94 19.08
CA VAL A 492 5.48 -8.23 19.37
C VAL A 492 4.38 -8.53 18.34
N SER A 493 3.46 -7.58 18.09
CA SER A 493 2.22 -7.79 17.34
C SER A 493 2.25 -7.36 15.86
N MET A 494 3.17 -6.48 15.47
CA MET A 494 3.27 -5.88 14.12
C MET A 494 4.25 -6.62 13.22
#